data_AF-A0AAE6YKJ5-F1
#
_entry.id   AF-A0AAE6YKJ5-F1
#
_cell.length_a   1.000
_cell.length_b   1.000
_cell.length_c   1.000
_cell.angle_alpha   90.00
_cell.angle_beta   90.00
_cell.angle_gamma   90.00
#
_symmetry.space_group_name_H-M   'P 1'
#
loop_
_entity.id
_entity.type
_entity.pdbx_description
1 polymer ?
#
loop_
_entity_poly.entity_id
_entity_poly.type
_entity_poly.pdbx_seq_one_letter_code
_entity_poly.pdbx_strand_id
1 'polypeptide(L)'
;MRLKMKVISTITLALISTAAFANCSTEEVNTGWTASIKFSCDRDTDLVKNPISFKLTNGVKVNSVWNLGNTDLETNGSSVSITSKDWGGNPTILKKGESATIQFSPSAPDFSVQDFKAGSADPVDPVDPVDPVDPVDPVDPVDPVDPVDPVDPVDPVDPVDPVDPVDPVDPVDPVDPGSEYPQYSEATTYKSGDIVKKDGKLYSCKDGVAAWCSGAAWAYAPGTGSAWYMAWENYDPSNPDDPVDPVDPVDPSDEYVTTQAELDAKEAELTSDPLMTEIKNSIRTRDNNIVEAVKAKDPSNPENVKRVESIISEKDWEYIFPKRSPEYTYENFLKAVAKFPAFCGNYDDGRDADAICRKSLATMFAHFTQETGGHTIHWEVPEWRQGLVHVREMGWDENMRGGYNGECNPDTWQGQTWPCGKFENGDFKSYFGRGAKQLSYNYNYGPFSEAMYGDVRVLLDNPELVADTWLNLASAVFFFVYPQPPKPSMLHVIDGTWKPNAADKTNGLTPGFGVTTQIINGGVECGGSVEVAQSMNRINYYENFAKYLGVEIPADEVLGCKLMKQFDAAGAGATNIYWEQDYSWVAKNPEGKSYACKLVGYQTPFSAFKTGDYTNCVKHFFPDIIIKK
;
A
#
# COMPACT_ATOMS: atom_id res chain seq x y z
N MET A 1 5.95 74.39 19.26
CA MET A 1 4.61 75.04 19.29
C MET A 1 3.70 74.22 18.38
N ARG A 2 2.60 73.70 18.94
CA ARG A 2 1.77 72.59 18.41
C ARG A 2 1.16 72.90 17.03
N LEU A 3 1.25 71.95 16.08
CA LEU A 3 0.30 71.83 14.97
C LEU A 3 -0.17 70.37 14.79
N LYS A 4 -1.47 70.24 14.53
CA LYS A 4 -2.28 69.02 14.49
C LYS A 4 -1.86 68.07 13.36
N MET A 5 -1.85 66.76 13.64
CA MET A 5 -1.81 65.71 12.62
C MET A 5 -3.13 64.93 12.67
N LYS A 6 -3.98 65.13 11.64
CA LYS A 6 -5.14 64.28 11.34
C LYS A 6 -4.62 63.10 10.52
N VAL A 7 -4.81 61.88 11.02
CA VAL A 7 -4.55 60.66 10.26
C VAL A 7 -5.80 60.37 9.41
N ILE A 8 -5.60 60.34 8.10
CA ILE A 8 -6.54 59.82 7.10
C ILE A 8 -6.31 58.31 7.07
N SER A 9 -7.32 57.52 7.45
CA SER A 9 -7.32 56.07 7.24
C SER A 9 -8.24 55.79 6.06
N THR A 10 -7.64 55.36 4.96
CA THR A 10 -8.28 55.00 3.70
C THR A 10 -9.03 53.68 3.90
N ILE A 11 -10.36 53.72 3.88
CA ILE A 11 -11.20 52.52 3.81
C ILE A 11 -11.15 52.03 2.36
N THR A 12 -10.38 50.97 2.11
CA THR A 12 -10.47 50.23 0.86
C THR A 12 -11.71 49.35 0.92
N LEU A 13 -12.78 49.81 0.27
CA LEU A 13 -14.01 49.05 0.06
C LEU A 13 -13.69 47.90 -0.90
N ALA A 14 -13.42 46.71 -0.36
CA ALA A 14 -13.31 45.51 -1.17
C ALA A 14 -14.70 45.16 -1.71
N LEU A 15 -14.84 45.14 -3.03
CA LEU A 15 -15.98 44.56 -3.73
C LEU A 15 -16.16 43.12 -3.24
N ILE A 16 -17.19 42.88 -2.42
CA ILE A 16 -17.71 41.53 -2.18
C ILE A 16 -18.32 41.10 -3.50
N SER A 17 -17.52 40.40 -4.31
CA SER A 17 -18.01 39.53 -5.37
C SER A 17 -18.95 38.52 -4.71
N THR A 18 -20.26 38.77 -4.81
CA THR A 18 -21.29 37.79 -4.48
C THR A 18 -21.18 36.63 -5.47
N ALA A 19 -20.29 35.68 -5.17
CA ALA A 19 -20.35 34.37 -5.81
C ALA A 19 -21.74 33.80 -5.47
N ALA A 20 -22.60 33.68 -6.47
CA ALA A 20 -23.94 33.19 -6.25
C ALA A 20 -23.87 31.74 -5.72
N PHE A 21 -24.47 31.47 -4.56
CA PHE A 21 -24.43 30.20 -3.84
C PHE A 21 -25.50 29.20 -4.32
N ALA A 22 -25.26 27.90 -4.11
CA ALA A 22 -26.12 26.80 -4.54
C ALA A 22 -27.34 26.61 -3.62
N ASN A 23 -28.51 26.35 -4.19
CA ASN A 23 -29.67 25.84 -3.45
C ASN A 23 -29.76 24.32 -3.63
N CYS A 24 -29.80 23.57 -2.53
CA CYS A 24 -29.94 22.12 -2.56
C CYS A 24 -31.21 21.69 -1.84
N SER A 25 -31.91 20.69 -2.38
CA SER A 25 -33.19 20.20 -1.86
C SER A 25 -33.19 18.68 -1.75
N THR A 26 -33.84 18.16 -0.70
CA THR A 26 -34.06 16.71 -0.55
C THR A 26 -35.06 16.22 -1.60
N GLU A 27 -34.74 15.07 -2.19
CA GLU A 27 -35.61 14.32 -3.11
C GLU A 27 -36.33 13.18 -2.37
N GLU A 28 -35.60 12.48 -1.50
CA GLU A 28 -36.09 11.30 -0.78
C GLU A 28 -35.41 11.22 0.59
N VAL A 29 -36.17 10.84 1.62
CA VAL A 29 -35.67 10.60 2.98
C VAL A 29 -36.23 9.27 3.48
N ASN A 30 -35.34 8.32 3.76
CA ASN A 30 -35.69 7.03 4.36
C ASN A 30 -35.19 7.00 5.81
N THR A 31 -36.08 6.67 6.75
CA THR A 31 -35.78 6.55 8.19
C THR A 31 -35.72 5.08 8.62
N GLY A 32 -35.05 4.80 9.73
CA GLY A 32 -34.81 3.44 10.25
C GLY A 32 -33.41 3.28 10.84
N TRP A 33 -32.97 2.05 11.11
CA TRP A 33 -31.62 1.77 11.64
C TRP A 33 -30.49 2.05 10.62
N THR A 34 -30.85 2.18 9.35
CA THR A 34 -30.02 2.72 8.29
C THR A 34 -30.84 3.72 7.52
N ALA A 35 -30.53 4.99 7.71
CA ALA A 35 -31.27 6.09 7.13
C ALA A 35 -30.55 6.65 5.92
N SER A 36 -31.29 7.26 5.00
CA SER A 36 -30.70 7.90 3.83
C SER A 36 -31.41 9.19 3.48
N ILE A 37 -30.64 10.16 2.98
CA ILE A 37 -31.16 11.39 2.40
C ILE A 37 -30.58 11.50 0.99
N LYS A 38 -31.46 11.46 -0.01
CA LYS A 38 -31.15 11.77 -1.39
C LYS A 38 -31.44 13.24 -1.65
N PHE A 39 -30.55 13.96 -2.32
CA PHE A 39 -30.69 15.39 -2.57
C PHE A 39 -29.96 15.80 -3.86
N SER A 40 -30.32 16.95 -4.42
CA SER A 40 -29.64 17.57 -5.57
C SER A 40 -29.52 19.08 -5.41
N CYS A 41 -28.61 19.69 -6.18
CA CYS A 41 -28.30 21.12 -6.12
C CYS A 41 -28.52 21.85 -7.45
N ASP A 42 -28.89 23.13 -7.39
CA ASP A 42 -29.18 23.97 -8.56
C ASP A 42 -27.94 24.46 -9.35
N ARG A 43 -26.73 24.15 -8.85
CA ARG A 43 -25.42 24.41 -9.47
C ARG A 43 -24.37 23.46 -8.89
N ASP A 44 -23.17 23.52 -9.45
CA ASP A 44 -22.00 22.79 -8.93
C ASP A 44 -21.69 23.23 -7.50
N THR A 45 -21.64 22.27 -6.57
CA THR A 45 -21.46 22.52 -5.13
C THR A 45 -20.25 21.75 -4.60
N ASP A 46 -19.28 22.49 -4.05
CA ASP A 46 -18.14 21.95 -3.30
C ASP A 46 -18.58 21.63 -1.88
N LEU A 47 -18.65 20.34 -1.53
CA LEU A 47 -19.18 19.84 -0.25
C LEU A 47 -18.18 19.91 0.90
N VAL A 48 -16.93 20.34 0.67
CA VAL A 48 -16.00 20.71 1.74
C VAL A 48 -16.27 22.15 2.17
N LYS A 49 -16.49 23.05 1.21
CA LYS A 49 -16.80 24.46 1.48
C LYS A 49 -18.26 24.70 1.87
N ASN A 50 -19.14 23.81 1.45
CA ASN A 50 -20.58 23.89 1.66
C ASN A 50 -21.08 22.58 2.30
N PRO A 51 -20.86 22.39 3.61
CA PRO A 51 -21.24 21.16 4.29
C PRO A 51 -22.74 20.90 4.17
N ILE A 52 -23.09 19.61 4.16
CA ILE A 52 -24.47 19.15 4.32
C ILE A 52 -24.83 19.29 5.78
N SER A 53 -25.96 19.90 6.10
CA SER A 53 -26.43 20.00 7.48
C SER A 53 -27.91 19.69 7.58
N PHE A 54 -28.31 19.07 8.68
CA PHE A 54 -29.71 18.81 9.02
C PHE A 54 -29.85 18.56 10.52
N LYS A 55 -31.09 18.48 11.00
CA LYS A 55 -31.41 18.10 12.39
C LYS A 55 -32.24 16.84 12.43
N LEU A 56 -32.04 16.02 13.46
CA LEU A 56 -32.87 14.87 13.76
C LEU A 56 -33.80 15.14 14.95
N THR A 57 -35.06 14.77 14.85
CA THR A 57 -35.99 14.88 15.99
C THR A 57 -35.71 13.82 17.08
N ASN A 58 -36.41 13.91 18.21
CA ASN A 58 -36.38 12.91 19.30
C ASN A 58 -35.02 12.71 19.98
N GLY A 59 -34.08 13.66 19.83
CA GLY A 59 -32.74 13.56 20.43
C GLY A 59 -31.86 12.48 19.79
N VAL A 60 -32.23 12.00 18.60
CA VAL A 60 -31.47 11.01 17.85
C VAL A 60 -30.16 11.60 17.36
N LYS A 61 -29.08 10.84 17.55
CA LYS A 61 -27.73 11.20 17.13
C LYS A 61 -27.34 10.40 15.90
N VAL A 62 -26.42 10.93 15.10
CA VAL A 62 -25.80 10.19 14.00
C VAL A 62 -24.48 9.60 14.48
N ASN A 63 -24.35 8.28 14.36
CA ASN A 63 -23.16 7.53 14.78
C ASN A 63 -22.11 7.47 13.65
N SER A 64 -22.56 7.34 12.40
CA SER A 64 -21.70 7.27 11.23
C SER A 64 -22.46 7.70 9.98
N VAL A 65 -21.72 8.16 8.97
CA VAL A 65 -22.21 8.56 7.64
C VAL A 65 -21.35 7.86 6.59
N TRP A 66 -21.94 7.51 5.44
CA TRP A 66 -21.22 6.91 4.31
C TRP A 66 -21.95 7.21 2.99
N ASN A 67 -21.48 6.58 1.91
CA ASN A 67 -22.03 6.64 0.56
C ASN A 67 -21.79 7.96 -0.20
N LEU A 68 -20.92 8.83 0.33
CA LEU A 68 -20.57 10.12 -0.28
C LEU A 68 -19.06 10.38 -0.15
N GLY A 69 -18.24 9.46 -0.65
CA GLY A 69 -16.77 9.55 -0.52
C GLY A 69 -16.28 9.44 0.93
N ASN A 70 -15.16 10.08 1.21
CA ASN A 70 -14.62 10.24 2.57
C ASN A 70 -15.33 11.42 3.26
N THR A 71 -16.13 11.13 4.29
CA THR A 71 -16.98 12.11 4.96
C THR A 71 -16.50 12.42 6.36
N ASP A 72 -16.35 13.71 6.70
CA ASP A 72 -16.15 14.15 8.08
C ASP A 72 -17.51 14.50 8.69
N LEU A 73 -17.84 13.88 9.83
CA LEU A 73 -19.10 14.07 10.55
C LEU A 73 -18.86 14.90 11.82
N GLU A 74 -19.56 16.03 11.92
CA GLU A 74 -19.67 16.82 13.14
C GLU A 74 -21.10 16.76 13.67
N THR A 75 -21.26 16.48 14.97
CA THR A 75 -22.57 16.47 15.62
C THR A 75 -22.57 17.37 16.85
N ASN A 76 -23.64 18.17 17.00
CA ASN A 76 -23.90 18.97 18.19
C ASN A 76 -25.35 18.76 18.62
N GLY A 77 -25.57 17.89 19.60
CA GLY A 77 -26.90 17.44 19.99
C GLY A 77 -27.60 16.71 18.86
N SER A 78 -28.72 17.25 18.37
CA SER A 78 -29.49 16.75 17.23
C SER A 78 -29.06 17.34 15.88
N SER A 79 -28.14 18.31 15.87
CA SER A 79 -27.65 18.94 14.64
C SER A 79 -26.48 18.14 14.06
N VAL A 80 -26.53 17.92 12.76
CA VAL A 80 -25.55 17.14 11.98
C VAL A 80 -24.94 18.05 10.92
N SER A 81 -23.63 18.00 10.77
CA SER A 81 -22.88 18.66 9.71
C SER A 81 -21.91 17.66 9.09
N ILE A 82 -21.89 17.57 7.76
CA ILE A 82 -21.09 16.60 7.01
C ILE A 82 -20.35 17.33 5.90
N THR A 83 -19.02 17.20 5.86
CA THR A 83 -18.22 17.54 4.69
C THR A 83 -17.82 16.27 3.94
N SER A 84 -17.45 16.39 2.68
CA SER A 84 -17.10 15.23 1.85
C SER A 84 -15.97 15.52 0.88
N LYS A 85 -15.02 14.58 0.82
CA LYS A 85 -13.94 14.50 -0.16
C LYS A 85 -14.07 13.20 -0.96
N ASP A 86 -13.53 13.18 -2.17
CA ASP A 86 -13.32 11.94 -2.91
C ASP A 86 -12.25 11.07 -2.21
N TRP A 87 -12.12 9.82 -2.64
CA TRP A 87 -11.16 8.87 -2.07
C TRP A 87 -9.69 9.23 -2.38
N GLY A 88 -9.45 10.17 -3.29
CA GLY A 88 -8.14 10.78 -3.56
C GLY A 88 -7.83 12.00 -2.70
N GLY A 89 -8.76 12.42 -1.82
CA GLY A 89 -8.62 13.55 -0.92
C GLY A 89 -9.02 14.91 -1.51
N ASN A 90 -9.54 14.97 -2.73
CA ASN A 90 -10.04 16.23 -3.33
C ASN A 90 -11.48 16.52 -2.85
N PRO A 91 -11.93 17.78 -2.83
CA PRO A 91 -13.31 18.10 -2.48
C PRO A 91 -14.32 17.41 -3.40
N THR A 92 -15.35 16.80 -2.82
CA THR A 92 -16.46 16.25 -3.59
C THR A 92 -17.26 17.40 -4.21
N ILE A 93 -17.27 17.47 -5.55
CA ILE A 93 -18.04 18.46 -6.31
C ILE A 93 -19.32 17.81 -6.83
N LEU A 94 -20.46 18.11 -6.21
CA LEU A 94 -21.76 17.67 -6.72
C LEU A 94 -22.14 18.53 -7.93
N LYS A 95 -22.34 17.93 -9.10
CA LYS A 95 -22.67 18.69 -10.31
C LYS A 95 -24.11 19.19 -10.28
N LYS A 96 -24.35 20.31 -10.97
CA LYS A 96 -25.70 20.87 -11.12
C LYS A 96 -26.71 19.82 -11.57
N GLY A 97 -27.77 19.63 -10.78
CA GLY A 97 -28.88 18.72 -11.08
C GLY A 97 -28.55 17.24 -10.90
N GLU A 98 -27.34 16.89 -10.47
CA GLU A 98 -26.99 15.53 -10.09
C GLU A 98 -27.53 15.23 -8.68
N SER A 99 -28.09 14.04 -8.52
CA SER A 99 -28.56 13.57 -7.21
C SER A 99 -27.44 12.83 -6.50
N ALA A 100 -27.26 13.13 -5.22
CA ALA A 100 -26.39 12.40 -4.34
C ALA A 100 -27.17 11.82 -3.16
N THR A 101 -26.66 10.75 -2.56
CA THR A 101 -27.29 10.10 -1.41
C THR A 101 -26.29 9.95 -0.29
N ILE A 102 -26.57 10.60 0.85
CA ILE A 102 -25.90 10.27 2.11
C ILE A 102 -26.68 9.16 2.81
N GLN A 103 -25.94 8.17 3.32
CA GLN A 103 -26.49 7.15 4.22
C GLN A 103 -25.87 7.32 5.60
N PHE A 104 -26.64 7.06 6.66
CA PHE A 104 -26.16 7.23 8.02
C PHE A 104 -26.82 6.28 9.02
N SER A 105 -26.12 6.01 10.10
CA SER A 105 -26.59 5.18 11.21
C SER A 105 -27.08 6.07 12.36
N PRO A 106 -28.38 6.15 12.62
CA PRO A 106 -28.92 6.88 13.75
C PRO A 106 -28.88 6.06 15.04
N SER A 107 -28.83 6.72 16.19
CA SER A 107 -28.86 6.07 17.52
C SER A 107 -30.21 5.42 17.86
N ALA A 108 -31.28 5.74 17.11
CA ALA A 108 -32.60 5.13 17.21
C ALA A 108 -33.34 5.23 15.85
N PRO A 109 -34.28 4.32 15.54
CA PRO A 109 -34.91 4.25 14.23
C PRO A 109 -36.08 5.23 14.03
N ASP A 110 -36.60 5.82 15.12
CA ASP A 110 -37.78 6.70 15.09
C ASP A 110 -37.38 8.18 15.21
N PHE A 111 -37.31 8.86 14.07
CA PHE A 111 -37.01 10.28 13.95
C PHE A 111 -37.50 10.83 12.61
N SER A 112 -37.46 12.16 12.46
CA SER A 112 -37.61 12.87 11.20
C SER A 112 -36.43 13.78 10.95
N VAL A 113 -36.13 14.05 9.67
CA VAL A 113 -35.08 14.98 9.25
C VAL A 113 -35.70 16.37 9.08
N GLN A 114 -35.09 17.38 9.68
CA GLN A 114 -35.49 18.78 9.62
C GLN A 114 -34.32 19.66 9.20
N ASP A 115 -34.61 20.87 8.72
CA ASP A 115 -33.60 21.89 8.39
C ASP A 115 -32.48 21.42 7.45
N PHE A 116 -32.79 20.51 6.50
CA PHE A 116 -31.80 20.03 5.54
C PHE A 116 -31.30 21.16 4.65
N LYS A 117 -29.98 21.27 4.53
CA LYS A 117 -29.27 22.19 3.65
C LYS A 117 -27.96 21.57 3.20
N ALA A 118 -27.48 21.97 2.03
CA ALA A 118 -26.11 21.74 1.60
C ALA A 118 -25.67 23.03 0.90
N GLY A 119 -24.76 23.78 1.53
CA GLY A 119 -24.55 25.20 1.20
C GLY A 119 -25.57 26.14 1.85
N SER A 120 -25.09 27.35 2.17
CA SER A 120 -25.70 28.42 3.00
C SER A 120 -26.48 27.96 4.26
N ALA A 121 -25.96 28.32 5.44
CA ALA A 121 -26.79 28.56 6.62
C ALA A 121 -27.32 30.00 6.57
N ASP A 122 -28.60 30.22 6.87
CA ASP A 122 -29.06 31.52 7.34
C ASP A 122 -28.22 31.97 8.55
N PRO A 123 -28.10 33.29 8.80
CA PRO A 123 -27.37 33.82 9.95
C PRO A 123 -27.90 33.17 11.22
N VAL A 124 -27.00 32.59 12.02
CA VAL A 124 -27.34 32.22 13.39
C VAL A 124 -27.69 33.50 14.15
N ASP A 125 -28.87 33.54 14.77
CA ASP A 125 -29.23 34.61 15.69
C ASP A 125 -28.14 34.69 16.78
N PRO A 126 -27.62 35.88 17.10
CA PRO A 126 -26.64 36.01 18.16
C PRO A 126 -27.26 35.52 19.47
N VAL A 127 -26.60 34.56 20.10
CA VAL A 127 -26.91 34.16 21.47
C VAL A 127 -26.65 35.35 22.40
N ASP A 128 -27.62 35.66 23.26
CA ASP A 128 -27.43 36.65 24.32
C ASP A 128 -26.20 36.27 25.16
N PRO A 129 -25.30 37.21 25.44
CA PRO A 129 -24.13 36.94 26.26
C PRO A 129 -24.59 36.51 27.66
N VAL A 130 -24.13 35.33 28.08
CA VAL A 130 -24.22 34.94 29.49
C VAL A 130 -23.28 35.82 30.30
N ASP A 131 -23.76 36.32 31.44
CA ASP A 131 -22.96 37.11 32.37
C ASP A 131 -21.70 36.32 32.76
N PRO A 132 -20.51 36.96 32.76
CA PRO A 132 -19.28 36.30 33.17
C PRO A 132 -19.38 35.91 34.65
N VAL A 133 -19.08 34.64 34.93
CA VAL A 133 -18.80 34.20 36.31
C VAL A 133 -17.45 34.79 36.75
N ASP A 134 -17.44 35.36 37.96
CA ASP A 134 -16.21 35.92 38.55
C ASP A 134 -15.10 34.86 38.60
N PRO A 135 -13.87 35.21 38.21
CA PRO A 135 -12.73 34.29 38.30
C PRO A 135 -12.43 33.98 39.77
N VAL A 136 -12.19 32.71 40.05
CA VAL A 136 -11.57 32.29 41.31
C VAL A 136 -10.12 32.75 41.33
N ASP A 137 -9.68 33.31 42.47
CA ASP A 137 -8.31 33.77 42.67
C ASP A 137 -7.31 32.61 42.45
N PRO A 138 -6.22 32.85 41.70
CA PRO A 138 -5.17 31.87 41.52
C PRO A 138 -4.47 31.59 42.85
N VAL A 139 -4.20 30.31 43.12
CA VAL A 139 -3.29 29.90 44.18
C VAL A 139 -1.87 30.32 43.84
N ASP A 140 -1.16 30.89 44.81
CA ASP A 140 0.23 31.32 44.65
C ASP A 140 1.13 30.13 44.23
N PRO A 141 2.02 30.31 43.24
CA PRO A 141 2.99 29.29 42.88
C PRO A 141 3.99 29.08 44.01
N VAL A 142 4.32 27.81 44.27
CA VAL A 142 5.45 27.43 45.11
C VAL A 142 6.76 27.87 44.46
N ASP A 143 7.64 28.49 45.24
CA ASP A 143 8.95 28.94 44.78
C ASP A 143 9.78 27.77 44.21
N PRO A 144 10.45 27.96 43.05
CA PRO A 144 11.35 26.97 42.51
C PRO A 144 12.57 26.79 43.43
N VAL A 145 13.00 25.53 43.58
CA VAL A 145 14.28 25.21 44.22
C VAL A 145 15.43 25.68 43.34
N ASP A 146 16.43 26.32 43.98
CA ASP A 146 17.63 26.82 43.30
C ASP A 146 18.37 25.67 42.57
N PRO A 147 18.82 25.90 41.32
CA PRO A 147 19.64 24.93 40.60
C PRO A 147 21.00 24.78 41.29
N VAL A 148 21.48 23.54 41.33
CA VAL A 148 22.86 23.24 41.75
C VAL A 148 23.85 23.75 40.70
N ASP A 149 24.93 24.40 41.17
CA ASP A 149 25.99 24.91 40.31
C ASP A 149 26.62 23.79 39.46
N PRO A 150 26.87 24.04 38.17
CA PRO A 150 27.57 23.09 37.31
C PRO A 150 29.01 22.92 37.76
N VAL A 151 29.50 21.68 37.72
CA VAL A 151 30.92 21.38 37.92
C VAL A 151 31.74 21.91 36.75
N ASP A 152 32.89 22.53 37.07
CA ASP A 152 33.82 23.05 36.07
C ASP A 152 34.30 21.96 35.11
N PRO A 153 34.37 22.24 33.79
CA PRO A 153 34.93 21.31 32.83
C PRO A 153 36.43 21.15 33.07
N VAL A 154 36.91 19.91 32.94
CA VAL A 154 38.36 19.62 32.92
C VAL A 154 38.98 20.13 31.62
N ASP A 155 40.14 20.77 31.73
CA ASP A 155 40.90 21.26 30.58
C ASP A 155 41.24 20.13 29.59
N PRO A 156 41.07 20.35 28.28
CA PRO A 156 41.49 19.39 27.28
C PRO A 156 43.03 19.29 27.25
N VAL A 157 43.53 18.06 27.13
CA VAL A 157 44.95 17.82 26.89
C VAL A 157 45.33 18.25 25.48
N ASP A 158 46.46 18.95 25.34
CA ASP A 158 47.00 19.40 24.06
C ASP A 158 47.23 18.20 23.11
N PRO A 159 46.85 18.32 21.82
CA PRO A 159 47.16 17.31 20.83
C PRO A 159 48.67 17.29 20.57
N VAL A 160 49.24 16.09 20.46
CA VAL A 160 50.61 15.89 19.99
C VAL A 160 50.72 16.24 18.50
N ASP A 161 51.78 16.97 18.14
CA ASP A 161 52.08 17.34 16.75
C ASP A 161 52.19 16.09 15.85
N PRO A 162 51.61 16.12 14.64
CA PRO A 162 51.80 15.04 13.67
C PRO A 162 53.24 15.05 13.18
N VAL A 163 53.82 13.85 13.06
CA VAL A 163 55.12 13.65 12.40
C VAL A 163 54.98 13.88 10.90
N ASP A 164 55.93 14.63 10.32
CA ASP A 164 56.00 14.89 8.88
C ASP A 164 56.06 13.57 8.08
N PRO A 165 55.28 13.44 6.99
CA PRO A 165 55.38 12.29 6.11
C PRO A 165 56.74 12.32 5.38
N VAL A 166 57.38 11.15 5.31
CA VAL A 166 58.56 10.95 4.47
C VAL A 166 58.17 11.01 2.99
N ASP A 167 58.95 11.76 2.20
CA ASP A 167 58.76 11.87 0.75
C ASP A 167 58.79 10.49 0.08
N PRO A 168 57.86 10.21 -0.86
CA PRO A 168 57.91 9.00 -1.64
C PRO A 168 59.12 9.04 -2.58
N VAL A 169 59.83 7.92 -2.67
CA VAL A 169 60.86 7.71 -3.70
C VAL A 169 60.21 7.62 -5.07
N ASP A 170 60.73 8.36 -6.04
CA ASP A 170 60.27 8.33 -7.43
C ASP A 170 60.31 6.90 -8.00
N PRO A 171 59.25 6.44 -8.67
CA PRO A 171 59.29 5.18 -9.39
C PRO A 171 60.24 5.30 -10.58
N VAL A 172 61.10 4.30 -10.73
CA VAL A 172 61.92 4.11 -11.92
C VAL A 172 61.02 3.80 -13.12
N ASP A 173 61.16 4.58 -14.18
CA ASP A 173 60.44 4.40 -15.44
C ASP A 173 60.68 2.99 -16.03
N PRO A 174 59.61 2.26 -16.42
CA PRO A 174 59.76 1.09 -17.26
C PRO A 174 60.12 1.52 -18.69
N VAL A 175 61.22 0.99 -19.20
CA VAL A 175 61.58 1.08 -20.62
C VAL A 175 60.68 0.09 -21.38
N ASP A 176 59.70 0.60 -22.15
CA ASP A 176 58.83 -0.20 -23.02
C ASP A 176 58.91 0.32 -24.47
N PRO A 177 59.05 -0.55 -25.49
CA PRO A 177 59.37 -0.19 -26.87
C PRO A 177 58.10 0.16 -27.65
N GLY A 178 57.82 1.45 -27.84
CA GLY A 178 56.66 1.93 -28.60
C GLY A 178 56.74 3.42 -28.95
N SER A 179 57.92 3.87 -29.38
CA SER A 179 58.35 5.26 -29.51
C SER A 179 57.80 6.03 -30.73
N GLU A 180 56.51 5.94 -31.05
CA GLU A 180 55.97 6.68 -32.22
C GLU A 180 54.98 7.80 -31.89
N TYR A 181 54.35 7.81 -30.70
CA TYR A 181 53.35 8.83 -30.35
C TYR A 181 53.60 9.51 -28.99
N PRO A 182 53.45 10.84 -28.88
CA PRO A 182 53.68 11.59 -27.64
C PRO A 182 52.58 11.34 -26.58
N GLN A 183 52.91 11.49 -25.29
CA GLN A 183 51.90 11.49 -24.22
C GLN A 183 51.03 12.76 -24.26
N TYR A 184 49.75 12.63 -23.92
CA TYR A 184 48.84 13.77 -23.78
C TYR A 184 49.30 14.71 -22.65
N SER A 185 49.19 16.02 -22.88
CA SER A 185 49.54 17.08 -21.94
C SER A 185 48.60 18.27 -22.09
N GLU A 186 48.03 18.73 -20.97
CA GLU A 186 46.98 19.76 -20.93
C GLU A 186 47.43 21.14 -21.42
N ALA A 187 48.74 21.42 -21.45
CA ALA A 187 49.28 22.70 -21.91
C ALA A 187 49.71 22.69 -23.39
N THR A 188 49.40 21.62 -24.12
CA THR A 188 49.80 21.45 -25.52
C THR A 188 48.66 21.86 -26.46
N THR A 189 49.01 22.56 -27.53
CA THR A 189 48.07 22.84 -28.62
C THR A 189 48.12 21.71 -29.64
N TYR A 190 47.00 21.03 -29.82
CA TYR A 190 46.81 19.92 -30.74
C TYR A 190 46.12 20.37 -32.03
N LYS A 191 46.47 19.70 -33.12
CA LYS A 191 45.88 19.84 -34.45
C LYS A 191 45.05 18.61 -34.77
N SER A 192 44.10 18.77 -35.67
CA SER A 192 43.36 17.64 -36.23
C SER A 192 44.32 16.60 -36.83
N GLY A 193 44.07 15.33 -36.53
CA GLY A 193 44.93 14.20 -36.87
C GLY A 193 46.11 13.97 -35.91
N ASP A 194 46.33 14.81 -34.90
CA ASP A 194 47.38 14.54 -33.91
C ASP A 194 47.01 13.31 -33.08
N ILE A 195 47.97 12.39 -32.94
CA ILE A 195 47.81 11.16 -32.17
C ILE A 195 48.59 11.26 -30.87
N VAL A 196 47.93 10.99 -29.74
CA VAL A 196 48.52 11.04 -28.40
C VAL A 196 48.27 9.75 -27.63
N LYS A 197 49.20 9.42 -26.73
CA LYS A 197 49.04 8.33 -25.76
C LYS A 197 48.53 8.88 -24.43
N LYS A 198 47.57 8.21 -23.82
CA LYS A 198 47.14 8.48 -22.44
C LYS A 198 46.57 7.22 -21.81
N ASP A 199 46.98 6.93 -20.57
CA ASP A 199 46.55 5.74 -19.81
C ASP A 199 46.69 4.42 -20.59
N GLY A 200 47.78 4.31 -21.38
CA GLY A 200 48.08 3.12 -22.17
C GLY A 200 47.32 2.99 -23.49
N LYS A 201 46.43 3.93 -23.84
CA LYS A 201 45.65 3.94 -25.10
C LYS A 201 46.10 5.08 -26.02
N LEU A 202 45.85 4.93 -27.31
CA LEU A 202 46.11 5.96 -28.34
C LEU A 202 44.81 6.64 -28.75
N TYR A 203 44.89 7.95 -28.97
CA TYR A 203 43.75 8.78 -29.35
C TYR A 203 44.14 9.73 -30.48
N SER A 204 43.27 9.90 -31.46
CA SER A 204 43.43 10.86 -32.57
C SER A 204 42.55 12.08 -32.33
N CYS A 205 43.06 13.28 -32.57
CA CYS A 205 42.28 14.51 -32.52
C CYS A 205 41.41 14.61 -33.78
N LYS A 206 40.09 14.75 -33.61
CA LYS A 206 39.12 14.74 -34.70
C LYS A 206 39.30 15.92 -35.67
N ASP A 207 38.98 15.70 -36.94
CA ASP A 207 39.03 16.72 -37.98
C ASP A 207 38.05 17.87 -37.70
N GLY A 208 38.52 19.12 -37.85
CA GLY A 208 37.69 20.32 -37.70
C GLY A 208 37.42 20.78 -36.26
N VAL A 209 37.85 20.01 -35.24
CA VAL A 209 37.63 20.32 -33.81
C VAL A 209 38.93 20.45 -32.99
N ALA A 210 40.05 20.75 -33.64
CA ALA A 210 41.37 20.92 -33.00
C ALA A 210 41.40 21.87 -31.79
N ALA A 211 40.55 22.90 -31.79
CA ALA A 211 40.41 23.82 -30.67
C ALA A 211 39.90 23.12 -29.39
N TRP A 212 39.10 22.06 -29.53
CA TRP A 212 38.60 21.28 -28.41
C TRP A 212 39.63 20.27 -27.91
N CYS A 213 40.44 19.68 -28.81
CA CYS A 213 41.58 18.86 -28.42
C CYS A 213 42.57 19.64 -27.53
N SER A 214 42.70 20.93 -27.79
CA SER A 214 43.51 21.88 -27.00
C SER A 214 42.73 22.55 -25.86
N GLY A 215 41.51 22.08 -25.56
CA GLY A 215 40.60 22.67 -24.60
C GLY A 215 40.88 22.28 -23.15
N ALA A 216 40.08 22.80 -22.23
CA ALA A 216 40.25 22.50 -20.80
C ALA A 216 40.14 20.99 -20.53
N ALA A 217 41.12 20.43 -19.82
CA ALA A 217 41.29 19.00 -19.66
C ALA A 217 40.12 18.29 -18.95
N TRP A 218 39.50 18.96 -17.96
CA TRP A 218 38.31 18.43 -17.30
C TRP A 218 37.16 18.16 -18.28
N ALA A 219 37.12 18.88 -19.41
CA ALA A 219 36.14 18.71 -20.47
C ALA A 219 36.66 17.80 -21.60
N TYR A 220 37.87 18.04 -22.10
CA TYR A 220 38.31 17.47 -23.37
C TYR A 220 39.55 16.57 -23.29
N ALA A 221 40.08 16.27 -22.10
CA ALA A 221 41.22 15.35 -22.03
C ALA A 221 40.81 13.96 -22.54
N PRO A 222 41.57 13.33 -23.46
CA PRO A 222 41.19 12.08 -24.08
C PRO A 222 40.96 10.98 -23.03
N GLY A 223 39.91 10.18 -23.20
CA GLY A 223 39.53 9.09 -22.31
C GLY A 223 38.96 9.47 -20.94
N THR A 224 39.07 10.72 -20.47
CA THR A 224 38.68 11.08 -19.09
C THR A 224 37.86 12.37 -18.94
N GLY A 225 37.90 13.30 -19.90
CA GLY A 225 37.15 14.56 -19.84
C GLY A 225 35.65 14.37 -20.05
N SER A 226 34.79 15.20 -19.46
CA SER A 226 33.33 15.03 -19.54
C SER A 226 32.74 15.05 -20.98
N ALA A 227 33.49 15.61 -21.92
CA ALA A 227 33.15 15.84 -23.32
C ALA A 227 34.25 15.33 -24.27
N TRP A 228 35.14 14.46 -23.79
CA TRP A 228 36.36 14.08 -24.51
C TRP A 228 36.08 13.48 -25.91
N TYR A 229 34.99 12.73 -26.04
CA TYR A 229 34.54 12.08 -27.28
C TYR A 229 34.17 13.07 -28.40
N MET A 230 33.95 14.35 -28.06
CA MET A 230 33.72 15.40 -29.05
C MET A 230 35.02 15.92 -29.67
N ALA A 231 36.15 15.76 -28.98
CA ALA A 231 37.46 16.23 -29.42
C ALA A 231 38.34 15.09 -29.96
N TRP A 232 38.27 13.92 -29.35
CA TRP A 232 39.15 12.78 -29.64
C TRP A 232 38.37 11.52 -29.99
N GLU A 233 39.02 10.63 -30.74
CA GLU A 233 38.60 9.25 -31.02
C GLU A 233 39.70 8.25 -30.64
N ASN A 234 39.39 6.97 -30.42
CA ASN A 234 40.44 5.98 -30.21
C ASN A 234 41.17 5.74 -31.53
N TYR A 235 42.50 5.60 -31.46
CA TYR A 235 43.34 5.35 -32.63
C TYR A 235 43.89 3.92 -32.59
N ASP A 236 43.61 3.13 -33.63
CA ASP A 236 44.22 1.82 -33.85
C ASP A 236 45.27 1.91 -34.98
N PRO A 237 46.57 1.80 -34.65
CA PRO A 237 47.64 1.87 -35.65
C PRO A 237 47.63 0.72 -36.67
N SER A 238 46.88 -0.36 -36.43
CA SER A 238 46.72 -1.47 -37.38
C SER A 238 45.63 -1.23 -38.43
N ASN A 239 44.77 -0.23 -38.23
CA ASN A 239 43.73 0.18 -39.16
C ASN A 239 43.49 1.71 -39.11
N PRO A 240 44.42 2.53 -39.64
CA PRO A 240 44.40 3.99 -39.48
C PRO A 240 43.29 4.70 -40.26
N ASP A 241 42.61 4.01 -41.18
CA ASP A 241 41.51 4.54 -42.00
C ASP A 241 40.11 4.21 -41.40
N ASP A 242 40.05 3.49 -40.28
CA ASP A 242 38.81 3.04 -39.62
C ASP A 242 38.85 3.42 -38.12
N PRO A 243 38.40 4.63 -37.74
CA PRO A 243 38.43 5.07 -36.37
C PRO A 243 37.51 4.20 -35.51
N VAL A 244 38.07 3.56 -34.47
CA VAL A 244 37.28 2.82 -33.48
C VAL A 244 36.56 3.84 -32.61
N ASP A 245 35.36 4.25 -33.03
CA ASP A 245 34.55 5.22 -32.30
C ASP A 245 34.20 4.64 -30.90
N PRO A 246 34.67 5.25 -29.79
CA PRO A 246 34.32 4.82 -28.44
C PRO A 246 32.82 4.96 -28.16
N VAL A 247 32.13 5.74 -28.99
CA VAL A 247 30.69 5.85 -29.01
C VAL A 247 30.32 5.85 -30.49
N ASP A 248 30.29 4.67 -31.12
CA ASP A 248 29.25 4.52 -32.14
C ASP A 248 27.97 4.85 -31.38
N PRO A 249 27.31 6.01 -31.66
CA PRO A 249 26.01 6.22 -31.10
C PRO A 249 25.22 5.12 -31.76
N VAL A 250 24.92 4.06 -30.98
CA VAL A 250 23.93 3.03 -31.32
C VAL A 250 22.90 3.78 -32.14
N ASP A 251 22.83 3.46 -33.43
CA ASP A 251 21.97 4.19 -34.34
C ASP A 251 20.63 4.27 -33.58
N PRO A 252 19.97 5.43 -33.44
CA PRO A 252 18.64 5.43 -32.84
C PRO A 252 17.67 4.44 -33.53
N SER A 253 18.08 3.82 -34.66
CA SER A 253 17.45 2.66 -35.30
C SER A 253 17.97 1.25 -34.92
N ASP A 254 19.07 1.09 -34.16
CA ASP A 254 19.56 -0.20 -33.70
C ASP A 254 18.62 -0.75 -32.62
N GLU A 255 17.96 -1.86 -32.94
CA GLU A 255 17.03 -2.54 -32.06
C GLU A 255 17.77 -3.14 -30.85
N TYR A 256 17.24 -2.99 -29.63
CA TYR A 256 17.81 -3.68 -28.48
C TYR A 256 17.48 -5.17 -28.58
N VAL A 257 18.53 -5.99 -28.62
CA VAL A 257 18.42 -7.45 -28.70
C VAL A 257 18.87 -8.09 -27.39
N THR A 258 18.02 -8.96 -26.84
CA THR A 258 18.33 -9.82 -25.69
C THR A 258 17.87 -11.26 -25.96
N THR A 259 18.08 -12.16 -25.01
CA THR A 259 17.60 -13.54 -25.04
C THR A 259 16.63 -13.80 -23.89
N GLN A 260 15.76 -14.81 -24.03
CA GLN A 260 14.90 -15.22 -22.92
C GLN A 260 15.73 -15.67 -21.70
N ALA A 261 16.86 -16.34 -21.93
CA ALA A 261 17.76 -16.78 -20.88
C ALA A 261 18.35 -15.61 -20.07
N GLU A 262 18.66 -14.48 -20.70
CA GLU A 262 19.13 -13.26 -20.00
C GLU A 262 18.03 -12.63 -19.15
N LEU A 263 16.80 -12.58 -19.65
CA LEU A 263 15.65 -12.07 -18.89
C LEU A 263 15.32 -12.97 -17.69
N ASP A 264 15.34 -14.29 -17.88
CA ASP A 264 15.10 -15.27 -16.81
C ASP A 264 16.21 -15.19 -15.76
N ALA A 265 17.47 -15.05 -16.17
CA ALA A 265 18.60 -14.86 -15.27
C ALA A 265 18.46 -13.55 -14.45
N LYS A 266 17.97 -12.49 -15.08
CA LYS A 266 17.75 -11.20 -14.41
C LYS A 266 16.59 -11.26 -13.41
N GLU A 267 15.48 -11.92 -13.77
CA GLU A 267 14.37 -12.19 -12.85
C GLU A 267 14.84 -12.99 -11.63
N ALA A 268 15.66 -14.03 -11.86
CA ALA A 268 16.24 -14.84 -10.79
C ALA A 268 17.18 -14.02 -9.89
N GLU A 269 18.07 -13.21 -10.47
CA GLU A 269 18.96 -12.31 -9.73
C GLU A 269 18.16 -11.38 -8.82
N LEU A 270 17.19 -10.65 -9.38
CA LEU A 270 16.40 -9.64 -8.68
C LEU A 270 15.47 -10.24 -7.62
N THR A 271 15.10 -11.53 -7.71
CA THR A 271 14.23 -12.20 -6.74
C THR A 271 14.95 -13.20 -5.81
N SER A 272 16.28 -13.21 -5.83
CA SER A 272 17.10 -14.10 -5.01
C SER A 272 17.24 -13.69 -3.54
N ASP A 273 16.71 -12.53 -3.16
CA ASP A 273 16.77 -12.03 -1.79
C ASP A 273 16.06 -13.00 -0.80
N PRO A 274 16.62 -13.26 0.40
CA PRO A 274 16.02 -14.18 1.36
C PRO A 274 14.59 -13.82 1.77
N LEU A 275 14.27 -12.53 1.92
CA LEU A 275 12.91 -12.09 2.27
C LEU A 275 11.94 -12.39 1.13
N MET A 276 12.34 -12.14 -0.12
CA MET A 276 11.53 -12.52 -1.29
C MET A 276 11.27 -14.04 -1.33
N THR A 277 12.29 -14.84 -1.03
CA THR A 277 12.17 -16.30 -0.97
C THR A 277 11.19 -16.72 0.14
N GLU A 278 11.29 -16.11 1.32
CA GLU A 278 10.41 -16.37 2.46
C GLU A 278 8.95 -16.02 2.15
N ILE A 279 8.71 -14.88 1.50
CA ILE A 279 7.38 -14.46 1.06
C ILE A 279 6.81 -15.41 -0.01
N LYS A 280 7.60 -15.77 -1.03
CA LYS A 280 7.17 -16.75 -2.05
C LYS A 280 6.82 -18.10 -1.40
N ASN A 281 7.57 -18.51 -0.38
CA ASN A 281 7.30 -19.73 0.38
C ASN A 281 6.01 -19.64 1.21
N SER A 282 5.62 -18.46 1.69
CA SER A 282 4.40 -18.27 2.50
C SER A 282 3.13 -18.30 1.66
N ILE A 283 3.18 -17.82 0.41
CA ILE A 283 2.02 -17.75 -0.49
C ILE A 283 1.86 -18.95 -1.43
N ARG A 284 2.81 -19.88 -1.44
CA ARG A 284 2.77 -21.06 -2.32
C ARG A 284 1.46 -21.83 -2.15
N THR A 285 0.97 -22.40 -3.23
CA THR A 285 -0.25 -23.21 -3.21
C THR A 285 -0.01 -24.66 -3.58
N ARG A 286 -0.84 -25.56 -3.04
CA ARG A 286 -0.89 -26.96 -3.51
C ARG A 286 -1.77 -27.09 -4.75
N ASP A 287 -1.49 -28.14 -5.53
CA ASP A 287 -2.32 -28.56 -6.65
C ASP A 287 -3.76 -28.88 -6.19
N ASN A 288 -4.75 -28.47 -6.97
CA ASN A 288 -6.15 -28.63 -6.59
C ASN A 288 -6.59 -30.10 -6.50
N ASN A 289 -5.97 -31.03 -7.23
CA ASN A 289 -6.31 -32.45 -7.09
C ASN A 289 -5.94 -33.01 -5.71
N ILE A 290 -4.83 -32.52 -5.13
CA ILE A 290 -4.44 -32.88 -3.75
C ILE A 290 -5.42 -32.26 -2.76
N VAL A 291 -5.80 -31.00 -2.97
CA VAL A 291 -6.74 -30.28 -2.09
C VAL A 291 -8.12 -30.93 -2.11
N GLU A 292 -8.65 -31.25 -3.28
CA GLU A 292 -9.99 -31.85 -3.40
C GLU A 292 -10.09 -33.26 -2.81
N ALA A 293 -8.96 -33.97 -2.72
CA ALA A 293 -8.87 -35.28 -2.10
C ALA A 293 -8.86 -35.25 -0.55
N VAL A 294 -8.70 -34.07 0.07
CA VAL A 294 -8.65 -33.95 1.53
C VAL A 294 -9.97 -34.38 2.16
N LYS A 295 -9.87 -35.27 3.15
CA LYS A 295 -10.97 -35.76 3.97
C LYS A 295 -10.57 -35.76 5.44
N ALA A 296 -11.53 -35.46 6.32
CA ALA A 296 -11.26 -35.46 7.76
C ALA A 296 -10.73 -36.83 8.22
N LYS A 297 -9.62 -36.81 8.96
CA LYS A 297 -8.86 -37.92 9.53
C LYS A 297 -8.23 -38.84 8.49
N ASP A 298 -8.11 -38.43 7.24
CA ASP A 298 -7.42 -39.22 6.23
C ASP A 298 -5.90 -39.20 6.50
N PRO A 299 -5.24 -40.37 6.66
CA PRO A 299 -3.81 -40.43 6.94
C PRO A 299 -2.93 -39.88 5.79
N SER A 300 -3.48 -39.76 4.58
CA SER A 300 -2.81 -39.16 3.42
C SER A 300 -2.87 -37.63 3.39
N ASN A 301 -3.61 -37.01 4.32
CA ASN A 301 -3.70 -35.56 4.41
C ASN A 301 -2.31 -34.90 4.50
N PRO A 302 -2.14 -33.70 3.93
CA PRO A 302 -0.90 -32.95 4.10
C PRO A 302 -0.59 -32.63 5.57
N GLU A 303 0.69 -32.46 5.91
CA GLU A 303 1.12 -32.28 7.32
C GLU A 303 0.49 -31.07 8.03
N ASN A 304 0.30 -29.94 7.34
CA ASN A 304 -0.37 -28.79 7.95
C ASN A 304 -1.87 -29.03 8.20
N VAL A 305 -2.52 -29.89 7.40
CA VAL A 305 -3.89 -30.33 7.64
C VAL A 305 -3.93 -31.24 8.86
N LYS A 306 -3.04 -32.24 8.93
CA LYS A 306 -2.92 -33.14 10.10
C LYS A 306 -2.67 -32.37 11.40
N ARG A 307 -1.86 -31.31 11.36
CA ARG A 307 -1.65 -30.40 12.49
C ARG A 307 -2.95 -29.69 12.90
N VAL A 308 -3.70 -29.16 11.94
CA VAL A 308 -4.99 -28.54 12.26
C VAL A 308 -5.96 -29.56 12.87
N GLU A 309 -6.00 -30.79 12.35
CA GLU A 309 -6.83 -31.87 12.87
C GLU A 309 -6.47 -32.31 14.29
N SER A 310 -5.20 -32.17 14.68
CA SER A 310 -4.76 -32.46 16.06
C SER A 310 -5.12 -31.36 17.05
N ILE A 311 -5.37 -30.14 16.58
CA ILE A 311 -5.74 -28.97 17.41
C ILE A 311 -7.26 -28.78 17.45
N ILE A 312 -7.95 -28.95 16.32
CA ILE A 312 -9.39 -28.72 16.17
C ILE A 312 -9.99 -29.92 15.49
N SER A 313 -10.83 -30.67 16.19
CA SER A 313 -11.64 -31.73 15.59
C SER A 313 -12.91 -31.16 14.93
N GLU A 314 -13.58 -31.98 14.11
CA GLU A 314 -14.91 -31.63 13.57
C GLU A 314 -15.92 -31.30 14.68
N LYS A 315 -15.85 -31.99 15.83
CA LYS A 315 -16.69 -31.68 17.00
C LYS A 315 -16.38 -30.29 17.57
N ASP A 316 -15.11 -29.90 17.58
CA ASP A 316 -14.70 -28.57 18.01
C ASP A 316 -15.17 -27.52 17.02
N TRP A 317 -15.13 -27.79 15.71
CA TRP A 317 -15.71 -26.93 14.67
C TRP A 317 -17.21 -26.68 14.87
N GLU A 318 -17.99 -27.74 15.10
CA GLU A 318 -19.42 -27.64 15.44
C GLU A 318 -19.65 -26.85 16.73
N TYR A 319 -18.76 -27.04 17.70
CA TYR A 319 -18.83 -26.30 18.96
C TYR A 319 -18.51 -24.83 18.74
N ILE A 320 -17.41 -24.45 18.11
CA ILE A 320 -17.02 -23.04 18.01
C ILE A 320 -17.85 -22.25 16.99
N PHE A 321 -18.42 -22.90 15.97
CA PHE A 321 -19.27 -22.27 14.96
C PHE A 321 -20.65 -22.95 14.82
N PRO A 322 -21.50 -22.96 15.86
CA PRO A 322 -22.78 -23.67 15.89
C PRO A 322 -23.89 -22.97 15.07
N LYS A 323 -23.66 -21.71 14.67
CA LYS A 323 -24.62 -20.89 13.90
C LYS A 323 -24.19 -20.61 12.48
N ARG A 324 -23.06 -21.18 12.06
CA ARG A 324 -22.50 -20.95 10.72
C ARG A 324 -23.46 -21.39 9.62
N SER A 325 -23.29 -20.78 8.46
CA SER A 325 -23.93 -21.23 7.23
C SER A 325 -23.45 -22.64 6.85
N PRO A 326 -24.33 -23.51 6.30
CA PRO A 326 -23.98 -24.90 5.96
C PRO A 326 -22.87 -25.04 4.91
N GLU A 327 -22.59 -23.99 4.12
CA GLU A 327 -21.49 -23.93 3.15
C GLU A 327 -20.10 -23.95 3.83
N TYR A 328 -20.03 -23.53 5.10
CA TYR A 328 -18.82 -23.56 5.92
C TYR A 328 -18.66 -24.90 6.64
N THR A 329 -18.27 -25.93 5.89
CA THR A 329 -18.03 -27.26 6.46
C THR A 329 -16.61 -27.38 7.03
N TYR A 330 -16.42 -28.28 8.00
CA TYR A 330 -15.10 -28.59 8.52
C TYR A 330 -14.18 -29.16 7.43
N GLU A 331 -14.70 -29.97 6.51
CA GLU A 331 -13.92 -30.48 5.37
C GLU A 331 -13.47 -29.34 4.44
N ASN A 332 -14.35 -28.37 4.12
CA ASN A 332 -13.97 -27.19 3.34
C ASN A 332 -12.91 -26.35 4.04
N PHE A 333 -12.96 -26.28 5.37
CA PHE A 333 -11.90 -25.65 6.16
C PHE A 333 -10.56 -26.38 6.01
N LEU A 334 -10.55 -27.72 6.11
CA LEU A 334 -9.34 -28.52 5.89
C LEU A 334 -8.80 -28.36 4.46
N LYS A 335 -9.67 -28.27 3.44
CA LYS A 335 -9.28 -27.98 2.06
C LYS A 335 -8.62 -26.60 1.92
N ALA A 336 -9.18 -25.58 2.56
CA ALA A 336 -8.58 -24.25 2.60
C ALA A 336 -7.18 -24.27 3.22
N VAL A 337 -7.00 -24.96 4.35
CA VAL A 337 -5.67 -25.16 4.97
C VAL A 337 -4.74 -25.96 4.04
N ALA A 338 -5.25 -26.99 3.39
CA ALA A 338 -4.48 -27.79 2.45
C ALA A 338 -3.99 -26.99 1.25
N LYS A 339 -4.74 -25.99 0.79
CA LYS A 339 -4.31 -25.17 -0.34
C LYS A 339 -3.06 -24.37 -0.02
N PHE A 340 -2.87 -23.92 1.22
CA PHE A 340 -1.77 -23.05 1.65
C PHE A 340 -0.85 -23.73 2.67
N PRO A 341 0.23 -24.41 2.23
CA PRO A 341 1.10 -25.18 3.12
C PRO A 341 1.78 -24.40 4.25
N ALA A 342 1.96 -23.08 4.09
CA ALA A 342 2.57 -22.23 5.10
C ALA A 342 1.63 -21.96 6.27
N PHE A 343 0.31 -21.94 6.03
CA PHE A 343 -0.67 -21.82 7.09
C PHE A 343 -0.68 -23.10 7.93
N CYS A 344 -0.36 -22.98 9.23
CA CYS A 344 -0.07 -24.11 10.10
C CYS A 344 1.05 -25.01 9.56
N GLY A 345 2.05 -24.43 8.89
CA GLY A 345 3.20 -25.12 8.31
C GLY A 345 4.23 -25.60 9.34
N ASN A 346 5.26 -26.29 8.84
CA ASN A 346 6.44 -26.65 9.64
C ASN A 346 7.47 -25.51 9.59
N TYR A 347 8.27 -25.41 10.65
CA TYR A 347 9.40 -24.49 10.74
C TYR A 347 10.68 -25.29 11.00
N ASP A 348 11.76 -24.98 10.29
CA ASP A 348 13.08 -25.62 10.39
C ASP A 348 14.08 -24.79 11.22
N ASP A 349 13.65 -23.63 11.72
CA ASP A 349 14.43 -22.66 12.49
C ASP A 349 14.20 -22.75 14.02
N GLY A 350 13.49 -23.79 14.46
CA GLY A 350 13.22 -24.05 15.89
C GLY A 350 11.99 -23.36 16.46
N ARG A 351 11.23 -22.61 15.66
CA ARG A 351 9.91 -22.09 16.07
C ARG A 351 8.92 -23.21 16.36
N ASP A 352 8.07 -23.01 17.37
CA ASP A 352 7.01 -23.96 17.73
C ASP A 352 5.84 -23.87 16.73
N ALA A 353 5.83 -24.79 15.77
CA ALA A 353 4.80 -24.88 14.73
C ALA A 353 3.38 -25.05 15.28
N ASP A 354 3.23 -25.77 16.39
CA ASP A 354 1.93 -26.05 16.97
C ASP A 354 1.41 -24.82 17.73
N ALA A 355 2.28 -24.10 18.44
CA ALA A 355 1.92 -22.83 19.07
C ALA A 355 1.55 -21.76 18.03
N ILE A 356 2.33 -21.64 16.95
CA ILE A 356 2.04 -20.70 15.86
C ILE A 356 0.75 -21.08 15.15
N CYS A 357 0.48 -22.37 14.93
CA CYS A 357 -0.79 -22.82 14.35
C CYS A 357 -1.97 -22.48 15.25
N ARG A 358 -1.91 -22.77 16.56
CA ARG A 358 -2.96 -22.37 17.52
C ARG A 358 -3.22 -20.86 17.48
N LYS A 359 -2.17 -20.04 17.48
CA LYS A 359 -2.30 -18.57 17.41
C LYS A 359 -2.89 -18.11 16.09
N SER A 360 -2.43 -18.69 14.97
CA SER A 360 -2.96 -18.39 13.63
C SER A 360 -4.46 -18.71 13.52
N LEU A 361 -4.88 -19.86 14.06
CA LEU A 361 -6.29 -20.26 14.13
C LEU A 361 -7.11 -19.30 14.99
N ALA A 362 -6.61 -18.93 16.19
CA ALA A 362 -7.29 -17.99 17.08
C ALA A 362 -7.49 -16.61 16.42
N THR A 363 -6.42 -16.07 15.82
CA THR A 363 -6.45 -14.80 15.10
C THR A 363 -7.43 -14.85 13.92
N MET A 364 -7.33 -15.90 13.11
CA MET A 364 -8.18 -16.07 11.93
C MET A 364 -9.66 -16.19 12.30
N PHE A 365 -10.02 -16.98 13.31
CA PHE A 365 -11.41 -17.16 13.74
C PHE A 365 -12.01 -15.92 14.40
N ALA A 366 -11.21 -15.16 15.14
CA ALA A 366 -11.65 -13.88 15.69
C ALA A 366 -12.05 -12.92 14.58
N HIS A 367 -11.23 -12.84 13.53
CA HIS A 367 -11.54 -12.03 12.36
C HIS A 367 -12.73 -12.57 11.58
N PHE A 368 -12.84 -13.88 11.34
CA PHE A 368 -14.03 -14.47 10.70
C PHE A 368 -15.31 -14.08 11.44
N THR A 369 -15.26 -14.15 12.77
CA THR A 369 -16.40 -13.83 13.60
C THR A 369 -16.79 -12.36 13.45
N GLN A 370 -15.83 -11.44 13.34
CA GLN A 370 -16.12 -10.03 13.05
C GLN A 370 -16.62 -9.78 11.61
N GLU A 371 -16.11 -10.49 10.61
CA GLU A 371 -16.50 -10.25 9.21
C GLU A 371 -17.87 -10.84 8.86
N THR A 372 -18.24 -11.97 9.48
CA THR A 372 -19.36 -12.81 9.02
C THR A 372 -20.29 -13.24 10.13
N GLY A 373 -20.10 -12.71 11.34
CA GLY A 373 -20.83 -13.17 12.51
C GLY A 373 -22.24 -12.60 12.61
N GLY A 374 -23.05 -13.23 13.45
CA GLY A 374 -24.40 -12.76 13.75
C GLY A 374 -24.45 -11.51 14.64
N HIS A 375 -23.39 -11.24 15.42
CA HIS A 375 -23.24 -10.08 16.32
C HIS A 375 -24.47 -9.74 17.15
N THR A 376 -25.14 -10.77 17.68
CA THR A 376 -26.42 -10.58 18.36
C THR A 376 -26.39 -11.09 19.79
N ILE A 377 -26.76 -10.19 20.71
CA ILE A 377 -26.97 -10.51 22.13
C ILE A 377 -28.23 -11.38 22.36
N HIS A 378 -29.07 -11.57 21.35
CA HIS A 378 -30.34 -12.28 21.48
C HIS A 378 -30.22 -13.80 21.37
N TRP A 379 -29.06 -14.31 20.95
CA TRP A 379 -28.80 -15.76 20.94
C TRP A 379 -28.20 -16.22 22.26
N GLU A 380 -28.57 -17.42 22.71
CA GLU A 380 -27.93 -18.07 23.86
C GLU A 380 -26.45 -18.41 23.59
N VAL A 381 -26.06 -18.49 22.31
CA VAL A 381 -24.67 -18.71 21.89
C VAL A 381 -23.89 -17.41 22.10
N PRO A 382 -22.76 -17.42 22.83
CA PRO A 382 -21.96 -16.21 23.04
C PRO A 382 -21.40 -15.69 21.71
N GLU A 383 -21.25 -14.37 21.57
CA GLU A 383 -20.90 -13.73 20.30
C GLU A 383 -19.62 -14.25 19.64
N TRP A 384 -18.58 -14.61 20.41
CA TRP A 384 -17.35 -15.18 19.86
C TRP A 384 -17.57 -16.53 19.14
N ARG A 385 -18.71 -17.20 19.36
CA ARG A 385 -19.14 -18.42 18.66
C ARG A 385 -20.20 -18.14 17.61
N GLN A 386 -20.43 -16.89 17.24
CA GLN A 386 -21.42 -16.53 16.23
C GLN A 386 -20.80 -16.27 14.86
N GLY A 387 -19.54 -16.64 14.62
CA GLY A 387 -18.88 -16.44 13.34
C GLY A 387 -19.42 -17.34 12.21
N LEU A 388 -19.09 -16.96 10.97
CA LEU A 388 -19.43 -17.71 9.76
C LEU A 388 -20.94 -17.82 9.48
N VAL A 389 -21.76 -16.92 10.01
CA VAL A 389 -23.21 -16.89 9.76
C VAL A 389 -23.51 -16.45 8.33
N HIS A 390 -22.76 -15.47 7.83
CA HIS A 390 -22.96 -14.90 6.50
C HIS A 390 -21.91 -15.39 5.49
N VAL A 391 -22.37 -15.90 4.35
CA VAL A 391 -21.50 -16.29 3.22
C VAL A 391 -21.37 -15.16 2.21
N ARG A 392 -22.45 -14.42 2.00
CA ARG A 392 -22.53 -13.28 1.09
C ARG A 392 -22.79 -12.01 1.90
N GLU A 393 -22.28 -10.90 1.42
CA GLU A 393 -22.53 -9.58 1.99
C GLU A 393 -24.05 -9.34 2.12
N MET A 394 -24.46 -8.86 3.27
CA MET A 394 -25.89 -8.66 3.55
C MET A 394 -26.48 -7.63 2.59
N GLY A 395 -27.59 -7.99 1.94
CA GLY A 395 -28.27 -7.13 0.98
C GLY A 395 -27.81 -7.32 -0.47
N TRP A 396 -26.83 -8.19 -0.74
CA TRP A 396 -26.38 -8.50 -2.09
C TRP A 396 -26.76 -9.91 -2.54
N ASP A 397 -27.01 -10.04 -3.85
CA ASP A 397 -27.13 -11.33 -4.53
C ASP A 397 -26.50 -11.28 -5.94
N GLU A 398 -26.36 -12.45 -6.56
CA GLU A 398 -25.67 -12.63 -7.85
C GLU A 398 -26.37 -11.94 -9.04
N ASN A 399 -27.63 -11.54 -8.88
CA ASN A 399 -28.42 -10.83 -9.89
C ASN A 399 -28.36 -9.30 -9.74
N MET A 400 -27.71 -8.79 -8.69
CA MET A 400 -27.50 -7.35 -8.53
C MET A 400 -26.34 -6.87 -9.40
N ARG A 401 -26.42 -5.61 -9.83
CA ARG A 401 -25.47 -4.95 -10.75
C ARG A 401 -24.85 -3.74 -10.08
N GLY A 402 -23.69 -3.28 -10.58
CA GLY A 402 -23.05 -2.04 -10.11
C GLY A 402 -22.37 -2.14 -8.74
N GLY A 403 -22.26 -3.33 -8.16
CA GLY A 403 -21.61 -3.52 -6.86
C GLY A 403 -20.12 -3.79 -7.00
N TYR A 404 -19.29 -3.00 -6.30
CA TYR A 404 -17.85 -3.26 -6.14
C TYR A 404 -17.10 -3.44 -7.47
N ASN A 405 -17.53 -2.70 -8.50
CA ASN A 405 -17.04 -2.81 -9.87
C ASN A 405 -16.38 -1.50 -10.37
N GLY A 406 -15.98 -0.62 -9.45
CA GLY A 406 -15.38 0.69 -9.76
C GLY A 406 -14.08 0.59 -10.57
N GLU A 407 -13.34 -0.50 -10.42
CA GLU A 407 -12.09 -0.77 -11.14
C GLU A 407 -12.27 -1.67 -12.38
N CYS A 408 -13.50 -1.75 -12.90
CA CYS A 408 -13.79 -2.52 -14.12
C CYS A 408 -13.52 -1.76 -15.42
N ASN A 409 -13.02 -0.52 -15.35
CA ASN A 409 -12.70 0.27 -16.54
C ASN A 409 -11.56 -0.40 -17.33
N PRO A 410 -11.79 -0.88 -18.58
CA PRO A 410 -10.76 -1.54 -19.37
C PRO A 410 -9.63 -0.61 -19.83
N ASP A 411 -9.80 0.71 -19.68
CA ASP A 411 -8.77 1.69 -20.00
C ASP A 411 -7.79 1.92 -18.86
N THR A 412 -8.08 1.44 -17.64
CA THR A 412 -7.13 1.46 -16.52
C THR A 412 -6.31 0.19 -16.50
N TRP A 413 -5.09 0.27 -15.97
CA TRP A 413 -4.25 -0.91 -15.85
C TRP A 413 -4.90 -1.97 -14.94
N GLN A 414 -5.64 -1.56 -13.89
CA GLN A 414 -6.36 -2.48 -13.01
C GLN A 414 -7.44 -3.27 -13.78
N GLY A 415 -8.22 -2.60 -14.63
CA GLY A 415 -9.22 -3.26 -15.45
C GLY A 415 -8.63 -4.10 -16.59
N GLN A 416 -7.37 -3.87 -16.96
CA GLN A 416 -6.62 -4.71 -17.89
C GLN A 416 -6.03 -5.95 -17.20
N THR A 417 -5.47 -5.78 -16.00
CA THR A 417 -4.86 -6.86 -15.20
C THR A 417 -5.93 -7.78 -14.60
N TRP A 418 -7.03 -7.22 -14.10
CA TRP A 418 -8.15 -7.96 -13.49
C TRP A 418 -9.46 -7.59 -14.16
N PRO A 419 -9.63 -7.99 -15.45
CA PRO A 419 -10.78 -7.62 -16.24
C PRO A 419 -12.05 -8.23 -15.65
N CYS A 420 -13.04 -7.38 -15.40
CA CYS A 420 -14.29 -7.83 -14.84
C CYS A 420 -15.05 -8.73 -15.82
N GLY A 421 -15.54 -9.84 -15.31
CA GLY A 421 -16.52 -10.69 -15.99
C GLY A 421 -17.79 -9.90 -16.30
N LYS A 422 -18.53 -10.39 -17.29
CA LYS A 422 -19.76 -9.76 -17.77
C LYS A 422 -20.94 -10.71 -17.72
N PHE A 423 -22.12 -10.18 -17.48
CA PHE A 423 -23.37 -10.86 -17.79
C PHE A 423 -23.61 -10.87 -19.31
N GLU A 424 -24.56 -11.68 -19.76
CA GLU A 424 -24.90 -11.81 -21.19
C GLU A 424 -25.29 -10.47 -21.84
N ASN A 425 -25.89 -9.56 -21.07
CA ASN A 425 -26.28 -8.23 -21.53
C ASN A 425 -25.11 -7.23 -21.61
N GLY A 426 -23.89 -7.65 -21.26
CA GLY A 426 -22.68 -6.83 -21.30
C GLY A 426 -22.37 -6.08 -20.00
N ASP A 427 -23.26 -6.08 -19.02
CA ASP A 427 -23.01 -5.46 -17.71
C ASP A 427 -21.92 -6.22 -16.96
N PHE A 428 -21.09 -5.51 -16.20
CA PHE A 428 -20.10 -6.15 -15.34
C PHE A 428 -20.76 -6.94 -14.20
N LYS A 429 -20.12 -8.06 -13.85
CA LYS A 429 -20.39 -8.82 -12.62
C LYS A 429 -20.13 -7.96 -11.38
N SER A 430 -20.81 -8.28 -10.29
CA SER A 430 -20.64 -7.59 -9.01
C SER A 430 -19.68 -8.37 -8.09
N TYR A 431 -18.72 -7.66 -7.51
CA TYR A 431 -17.65 -8.24 -6.66
C TYR A 431 -17.86 -7.88 -5.19
N PHE A 432 -19.09 -7.98 -4.69
CA PHE A 432 -19.41 -7.78 -3.27
C PHE A 432 -18.78 -8.88 -2.39
N GLY A 433 -18.85 -8.68 -1.07
CA GLY A 433 -18.24 -9.56 -0.08
C GLY A 433 -18.71 -11.02 -0.19
N ARG A 434 -17.78 -11.96 -0.37
CA ARG A 434 -18.06 -13.41 -0.29
C ARG A 434 -17.07 -14.14 0.60
N GLY A 435 -17.54 -15.21 1.25
CA GLY A 435 -16.75 -16.09 2.12
C GLY A 435 -16.38 -15.45 3.46
N ALA A 436 -15.56 -16.18 4.21
CA ALA A 436 -15.18 -15.90 5.59
C ALA A 436 -14.37 -14.60 5.76
N LYS A 437 -13.73 -14.13 4.68
CA LYS A 437 -13.02 -12.84 4.64
C LYS A 437 -13.85 -11.68 4.12
N GLN A 438 -15.05 -11.97 3.58
CA GLN A 438 -15.81 -11.02 2.76
C GLN A 438 -14.93 -10.43 1.65
N LEU A 439 -14.41 -11.31 0.78
CA LEU A 439 -13.58 -10.90 -0.36
C LEU A 439 -14.40 -10.00 -1.29
N SER A 440 -13.90 -8.80 -1.57
CA SER A 440 -14.59 -7.78 -2.38
C SER A 440 -13.67 -7.15 -3.41
N TYR A 441 -14.23 -6.62 -4.50
CA TYR A 441 -13.56 -5.99 -5.65
C TYR A 441 -12.79 -6.93 -6.58
N ASN A 442 -12.86 -6.69 -7.90
CA ASN A 442 -12.19 -7.47 -8.94
C ASN A 442 -10.67 -7.61 -8.70
N TYR A 443 -10.00 -6.54 -8.25
CA TYR A 443 -8.55 -6.57 -7.97
C TYR A 443 -8.16 -7.42 -6.76
N ASN A 444 -9.11 -7.91 -5.96
CA ASN A 444 -8.86 -8.96 -4.97
C ASN A 444 -9.29 -10.35 -5.47
N TYR A 445 -10.39 -10.44 -6.24
CA TYR A 445 -10.82 -11.69 -6.86
C TYR A 445 -9.80 -12.21 -7.90
N GLY A 446 -9.17 -11.32 -8.66
CA GLY A 446 -8.18 -11.66 -9.68
C GLY A 446 -6.96 -12.38 -9.11
N PRO A 447 -6.18 -11.77 -8.18
CA PRO A 447 -5.05 -12.43 -7.54
C PRO A 447 -5.45 -13.69 -6.77
N PHE A 448 -6.64 -13.71 -6.14
CA PHE A 448 -7.14 -14.92 -5.50
C PHE A 448 -7.42 -16.04 -6.52
N SER A 449 -8.05 -15.71 -7.66
CA SER A 449 -8.28 -16.66 -8.75
C SER A 449 -6.97 -17.21 -9.30
N GLU A 450 -5.97 -16.35 -9.48
CA GLU A 450 -4.65 -16.77 -9.93
C GLU A 450 -3.97 -17.70 -8.92
N ALA A 451 -4.04 -17.42 -7.61
CA ALA A 451 -3.53 -18.32 -6.59
C ALA A 451 -4.24 -19.69 -6.59
N MET A 452 -5.54 -19.70 -6.90
CA MET A 452 -6.35 -20.92 -6.92
C MET A 452 -6.18 -21.75 -8.18
N TYR A 453 -6.05 -21.09 -9.34
CA TYR A 453 -6.18 -21.73 -10.66
C TYR A 453 -5.05 -21.43 -11.65
N GLY A 454 -4.13 -20.52 -11.31
CA GLY A 454 -3.15 -19.99 -12.27
C GLY A 454 -3.77 -19.11 -13.36
N ASP A 455 -5.03 -18.71 -13.18
CA ASP A 455 -5.79 -17.90 -14.12
C ASP A 455 -6.69 -16.92 -13.35
N VAL A 456 -6.59 -15.63 -13.68
CA VAL A 456 -7.41 -14.57 -13.09
C VAL A 456 -8.88 -14.69 -13.49
N ARG A 457 -9.19 -15.30 -14.63
CA ARG A 457 -10.54 -15.28 -15.22
C ARG A 457 -11.55 -16.15 -14.48
N VAL A 458 -11.13 -17.25 -13.87
CA VAL A 458 -12.06 -18.24 -13.28
C VAL A 458 -13.02 -17.58 -12.30
N LEU A 459 -12.50 -16.82 -11.31
CA LEU A 459 -13.35 -16.13 -10.32
C LEU A 459 -13.76 -14.72 -10.74
N LEU A 460 -13.11 -14.12 -11.74
CA LEU A 460 -13.61 -12.87 -12.31
C LEU A 460 -14.88 -13.10 -13.14
N ASP A 461 -14.98 -14.22 -13.83
CA ASP A 461 -16.16 -14.59 -14.63
C ASP A 461 -17.25 -15.26 -13.79
N ASN A 462 -16.86 -16.01 -12.75
CA ASN A 462 -17.76 -16.77 -11.86
C ASN A 462 -17.49 -16.45 -10.38
N PRO A 463 -17.73 -15.20 -9.92
CA PRO A 463 -17.40 -14.77 -8.56
C PRO A 463 -18.19 -15.52 -7.47
N GLU A 464 -19.35 -16.08 -7.79
CA GLU A 464 -20.17 -16.88 -6.88
C GLU A 464 -19.47 -18.15 -6.37
N LEU A 465 -18.48 -18.67 -7.11
CA LEU A 465 -17.69 -19.82 -6.69
C LEU A 465 -16.97 -19.58 -5.35
N VAL A 466 -16.65 -18.33 -5.02
CA VAL A 466 -16.08 -17.95 -3.73
C VAL A 466 -17.05 -18.22 -2.58
N ALA A 467 -18.36 -18.11 -2.79
CA ALA A 467 -19.37 -18.40 -1.78
C ALA A 467 -19.69 -19.91 -1.71
N ASP A 468 -19.81 -20.55 -2.87
CA ASP A 468 -20.49 -21.84 -2.99
C ASP A 468 -19.55 -23.06 -2.89
N THR A 469 -18.24 -22.83 -2.79
CA THR A 469 -17.23 -23.89 -2.71
C THR A 469 -16.31 -23.71 -1.50
N TRP A 470 -15.33 -24.59 -1.31
CA TRP A 470 -14.32 -24.46 -0.24
C TRP A 470 -13.49 -23.16 -0.34
N LEU A 471 -13.59 -22.45 -1.47
CA LEU A 471 -13.04 -21.11 -1.64
C LEU A 471 -13.58 -20.09 -0.63
N ASN A 472 -14.75 -20.36 -0.03
CA ASN A 472 -15.34 -19.50 0.99
C ASN A 472 -14.45 -19.37 2.23
N LEU A 473 -13.66 -20.40 2.55
CA LEU A 473 -12.67 -20.38 3.63
C LEU A 473 -11.26 -20.14 3.07
N ALA A 474 -10.98 -20.60 1.86
CA ALA A 474 -9.67 -20.40 1.24
C ALA A 474 -9.36 -18.92 0.97
N SER A 475 -10.36 -18.09 0.65
CA SER A 475 -10.17 -16.64 0.48
C SER A 475 -9.60 -15.98 1.73
N ALA A 476 -9.93 -16.52 2.90
CA ALA A 476 -9.47 -15.99 4.16
C ALA A 476 -8.08 -16.50 4.54
N VAL A 477 -7.75 -17.77 4.24
CA VAL A 477 -6.38 -18.28 4.36
C VAL A 477 -5.45 -17.57 3.37
N PHE A 478 -5.91 -17.32 2.14
CA PHE A 478 -5.21 -16.51 1.14
C PHE A 478 -4.85 -15.14 1.70
N PHE A 479 -5.85 -14.39 2.17
CA PHE A 479 -5.63 -13.07 2.77
C PHE A 479 -4.71 -13.11 4.00
N PHE A 480 -4.73 -14.21 4.75
CA PHE A 480 -3.86 -14.39 5.92
C PHE A 480 -2.37 -14.51 5.54
N VAL A 481 -2.06 -15.24 4.48
CA VAL A 481 -0.67 -15.50 4.08
C VAL A 481 -0.14 -14.52 3.04
N TYR A 482 -1.02 -13.89 2.25
CA TYR A 482 -0.66 -13.04 1.13
C TYR A 482 -0.36 -11.59 1.57
N PRO A 483 0.86 -11.05 1.33
CA PRO A 483 1.19 -9.68 1.69
C PRO A 483 0.56 -8.68 0.71
N GLN A 484 0.24 -7.48 1.21
CA GLN A 484 -0.28 -6.37 0.39
C GLN A 484 0.47 -5.09 0.77
N PRO A 485 1.69 -4.87 0.24
CA PRO A 485 2.49 -3.69 0.52
C PRO A 485 1.65 -2.40 0.47
N PRO A 486 1.79 -1.52 1.47
CA PRO A 486 2.79 -1.51 2.53
C PRO A 486 2.52 -2.45 3.73
N LYS A 487 1.49 -3.28 3.67
CA LYS A 487 1.11 -4.20 4.75
C LYS A 487 1.86 -5.54 4.64
N PRO A 488 2.45 -6.06 5.73
CA PRO A 488 2.91 -7.44 5.76
C PRO A 488 1.71 -8.40 5.73
N SER A 489 1.95 -9.69 5.52
CA SER A 489 0.90 -10.69 5.73
C SER A 489 0.66 -10.93 7.23
N MET A 490 -0.54 -11.36 7.60
CA MET A 490 -0.83 -11.72 8.99
C MET A 490 0.02 -12.90 9.45
N LEU A 491 0.35 -13.84 8.56
CA LEU A 491 1.26 -14.94 8.90
C LEU A 491 2.62 -14.42 9.37
N HIS A 492 3.22 -13.48 8.65
CA HIS A 492 4.53 -12.92 9.03
C HIS A 492 4.48 -12.13 10.34
N VAL A 493 3.32 -11.55 10.71
CA VAL A 493 3.10 -10.93 12.02
C VAL A 493 3.06 -12.00 13.12
N ILE A 494 2.29 -13.07 12.91
CA ILE A 494 2.01 -14.09 13.92
C ILE A 494 3.19 -15.03 14.15
N ASP A 495 3.92 -15.38 13.09
CA ASP A 495 5.09 -16.27 13.16
C ASP A 495 6.39 -15.52 13.53
N GLY A 496 6.30 -14.20 13.67
CA GLY A 496 7.34 -13.31 14.16
C GLY A 496 8.40 -12.91 13.14
N THR A 497 8.24 -13.24 11.86
CA THR A 497 9.23 -12.94 10.81
C THR A 497 9.16 -11.49 10.35
N TRP A 498 7.98 -10.86 10.40
CA TRP A 498 7.88 -9.41 10.26
C TRP A 498 8.48 -8.72 11.48
N LYS A 499 9.52 -7.92 11.24
CA LYS A 499 10.20 -7.12 12.26
C LYS A 499 9.92 -5.62 12.01
N PRO A 500 9.07 -4.97 12.82
CA PRO A 500 8.78 -3.55 12.67
C PRO A 500 10.05 -2.70 12.72
N ASN A 501 10.23 -1.85 11.72
CA ASN A 501 11.34 -0.92 11.67
C ASN A 501 11.02 0.37 12.44
N ALA A 502 11.88 1.40 12.33
CA ALA A 502 11.66 2.66 13.04
C ALA A 502 10.37 3.37 12.60
N ALA A 503 10.04 3.36 11.30
CA ALA A 503 8.81 3.96 10.79
C ALA A 503 7.57 3.25 11.32
N ASP A 504 7.55 1.91 11.30
CA ASP A 504 6.46 1.11 11.86
C ASP A 504 6.24 1.46 13.35
N LYS A 505 7.32 1.50 14.13
CA LYS A 505 7.26 1.83 15.57
C LYS A 505 6.77 3.25 15.83
N THR A 506 7.21 4.23 15.03
CA THR A 506 6.69 5.61 15.09
C THR A 506 5.20 5.69 14.75
N ASN A 507 4.71 4.77 13.92
CA ASN A 507 3.30 4.60 13.59
C ASN A 507 2.53 3.75 14.62
N GLY A 508 3.16 3.30 15.69
CA GLY A 508 2.53 2.46 16.71
C GLY A 508 2.27 1.02 16.26
N LEU A 509 2.85 0.60 15.13
CA LEU A 509 2.70 -0.74 14.57
C LEU A 509 3.67 -1.69 15.27
N THR A 510 3.18 -2.40 16.28
CA THR A 510 3.95 -3.40 17.05
C THR A 510 3.39 -4.81 16.84
N PRO A 511 4.20 -5.86 16.96
CA PRO A 511 3.72 -7.23 16.76
C PRO A 511 2.62 -7.57 17.76
N GLY A 512 1.54 -8.20 17.28
CA GLY A 512 0.39 -8.58 18.09
C GLY A 512 -0.91 -8.62 17.28
N PHE A 513 -1.99 -9.08 17.92
CA PHE A 513 -3.32 -9.15 17.31
C PHE A 513 -3.86 -7.77 16.83
N GLY A 514 -3.46 -6.67 17.46
CA GLY A 514 -3.87 -5.33 17.03
C GLY A 514 -3.45 -5.00 15.60
N VAL A 515 -2.22 -5.36 15.24
CA VAL A 515 -1.69 -5.15 13.89
C VAL A 515 -2.44 -6.00 12.85
N THR A 516 -2.95 -7.18 13.20
CA THR A 516 -3.73 -7.99 12.25
C THR A 516 -5.08 -7.34 11.95
N THR A 517 -5.68 -6.64 12.92
CA THR A 517 -6.85 -5.76 12.70
C THR A 517 -6.50 -4.60 11.75
N GLN A 518 -5.34 -3.96 11.95
CA GLN A 518 -4.85 -2.89 11.07
C GLN A 518 -4.66 -3.36 9.61
N ILE A 519 -4.16 -4.59 9.41
CA ILE A 519 -4.00 -5.19 8.08
C ILE A 519 -5.36 -5.33 7.38
N ILE A 520 -6.37 -5.86 8.10
CA ILE A 520 -7.70 -6.17 7.56
C ILE A 520 -8.49 -4.92 7.21
N ASN A 521 -8.66 -3.99 8.17
CA ASN A 521 -9.59 -2.87 8.01
C ASN A 521 -9.11 -1.59 8.72
N GLY A 522 -7.80 -1.37 8.71
CA GLY A 522 -7.17 -0.29 9.44
C GLY A 522 -7.65 1.13 9.11
N GLY A 523 -8.07 1.36 7.86
CA GLY A 523 -8.60 2.67 7.44
C GLY A 523 -9.94 3.03 8.10
N VAL A 524 -10.63 2.04 8.69
CA VAL A 524 -11.95 2.21 9.32
C VAL A 524 -11.87 1.98 10.83
N GLU A 525 -11.10 0.99 11.27
CA GLU A 525 -11.16 0.50 12.66
C GLU A 525 -10.05 1.06 13.58
N CYS A 526 -9.02 1.70 13.02
CA CYS A 526 -7.79 2.00 13.75
C CYS A 526 -7.35 3.47 13.60
N GLY A 527 -6.34 3.87 14.37
CA GLY A 527 -5.77 5.22 14.33
C GLY A 527 -6.54 6.28 15.12
N GLY A 528 -7.74 5.96 15.59
CA GLY A 528 -8.49 6.80 16.53
C GLY A 528 -7.90 6.77 17.95
N SER A 529 -8.37 7.68 18.81
CA SER A 529 -7.96 7.76 20.23
C SER A 529 -8.59 6.67 21.11
N VAL A 530 -9.58 5.95 20.59
CA VAL A 530 -10.31 4.87 21.28
C VAL A 530 -10.40 3.64 20.39
N GLU A 531 -10.60 2.47 20.99
CA GLU A 531 -10.98 1.28 20.22
C GLU A 531 -12.43 1.41 19.79
N VAL A 532 -12.69 1.31 18.49
CA VAL A 532 -14.06 1.26 17.98
C VAL A 532 -14.70 -0.09 18.32
N ALA A 533 -16.03 -0.15 18.24
CA ALA A 533 -16.79 -1.36 18.61
C ALA A 533 -16.32 -2.62 17.84
N GLN A 534 -16.02 -2.48 16.55
CA GLN A 534 -15.54 -3.56 15.70
C GLN A 534 -14.18 -4.09 16.16
N SER A 535 -13.23 -3.21 16.49
CA SER A 535 -11.93 -3.60 17.06
C SER A 535 -12.12 -4.27 18.43
N MET A 536 -12.97 -3.72 19.31
CA MET A 536 -13.30 -4.34 20.60
C MET A 536 -13.91 -5.74 20.46
N ASN A 537 -14.78 -5.95 19.47
CA ASN A 537 -15.34 -7.26 19.18
C ASN A 537 -14.26 -8.24 18.75
N ARG A 538 -13.37 -7.85 17.82
CA ARG A 538 -12.22 -8.68 17.41
C ARG A 538 -11.36 -9.09 18.60
N ILE A 539 -11.05 -8.15 19.49
CA ILE A 539 -10.26 -8.42 20.72
C ILE A 539 -10.97 -9.47 21.58
N ASN A 540 -12.25 -9.26 21.89
CA ASN A 540 -13.04 -10.19 22.71
C ASN A 540 -13.10 -11.59 22.07
N TYR A 541 -13.29 -11.66 20.75
CA TYR A 541 -13.31 -12.94 20.04
C TYR A 541 -11.94 -13.62 20.09
N TYR A 542 -10.86 -12.88 19.87
CA TYR A 542 -9.50 -13.40 19.96
C TYR A 542 -9.16 -13.95 21.34
N GLU A 543 -9.48 -13.23 22.41
CA GLU A 543 -9.24 -13.70 23.78
C GLU A 543 -9.96 -15.03 24.06
N ASN A 544 -11.20 -15.18 23.60
CA ASN A 544 -11.97 -16.41 23.79
C ASN A 544 -11.45 -17.57 22.93
N PHE A 545 -11.10 -17.32 21.67
CA PHE A 545 -10.49 -18.35 20.82
C PHE A 545 -9.11 -18.75 21.32
N ALA A 546 -8.29 -17.79 21.74
CA ALA A 546 -6.99 -18.03 22.34
C ALA A 546 -7.11 -18.92 23.58
N LYS A 547 -8.05 -18.59 24.48
CA LYS A 547 -8.34 -19.42 25.65
C LYS A 547 -8.80 -20.83 25.27
N TYR A 548 -9.68 -20.97 24.29
CA TYR A 548 -10.20 -22.26 23.86
C TYR A 548 -9.11 -23.13 23.22
N LEU A 549 -8.24 -22.54 22.40
CA LEU A 549 -7.18 -23.23 21.67
C LEU A 549 -5.90 -23.41 22.49
N GLY A 550 -5.81 -22.82 23.69
CA GLY A 550 -4.60 -22.89 24.52
C GLY A 550 -3.45 -22.02 23.99
N VAL A 551 -3.78 -20.85 23.44
CA VAL A 551 -2.82 -19.81 23.06
C VAL A 551 -2.54 -18.95 24.28
N GLU A 552 -1.26 -18.84 24.65
CA GLU A 552 -0.82 -17.84 25.62
C GLU A 552 -0.81 -16.46 24.97
N ILE A 553 -1.46 -15.50 25.63
CA ILE A 553 -1.40 -14.08 25.26
C ILE A 553 -0.40 -13.43 26.22
N PRO A 554 0.80 -13.04 25.76
CA PRO A 554 1.75 -12.29 26.56
C PRO A 554 1.13 -11.02 27.13
N ALA A 555 1.50 -10.65 28.35
CA ALA A 555 0.96 -9.47 29.02
C ALA A 555 1.26 -8.15 28.28
N ASP A 556 2.32 -8.15 27.46
CA ASP A 556 2.76 -7.03 26.63
C ASP A 556 2.26 -7.12 25.18
N GLU A 557 1.49 -8.14 24.80
CA GLU A 557 0.90 -8.22 23.46
C GLU A 557 -0.17 -7.13 23.28
N VAL A 558 -0.01 -6.32 22.23
CA VAL A 558 -0.99 -5.29 21.87
C VAL A 558 -2.14 -5.93 21.08
N LEU A 559 -3.32 -6.01 21.71
CA LEU A 559 -4.51 -6.64 21.12
C LEU A 559 -5.36 -5.68 20.27
N GLY A 560 -5.44 -4.41 20.65
CA GLY A 560 -6.22 -3.40 19.93
C GLY A 560 -5.39 -2.60 18.93
N CYS A 561 -6.04 -1.74 18.15
CA CYS A 561 -5.38 -0.94 17.12
C CYS A 561 -5.65 0.57 17.24
N LYS A 562 -6.21 1.04 18.36
CA LYS A 562 -6.25 2.48 18.65
C LYS A 562 -4.85 3.06 18.58
N LEU A 563 -4.75 4.31 18.14
CA LEU A 563 -3.51 5.06 17.94
C LEU A 563 -2.54 4.48 16.89
N MET A 564 -2.77 3.29 16.34
CA MET A 564 -1.98 2.76 15.22
C MET A 564 -2.25 3.57 13.96
N LYS A 565 -1.23 4.26 13.45
CA LYS A 565 -1.29 4.92 12.14
C LYS A 565 -1.25 3.89 11.02
N GLN A 566 -1.67 4.30 9.82
CA GLN A 566 -1.65 3.44 8.65
C GLN A 566 -0.24 2.95 8.33
N PHE A 567 -0.15 1.77 7.72
CA PHE A 567 1.08 1.31 7.08
C PHE A 567 1.48 2.29 5.98
N ASP A 568 2.79 2.52 5.82
CA ASP A 568 3.33 3.41 4.80
C ASP A 568 4.53 2.78 4.08
N ALA A 569 4.97 3.43 3.00
CA ALA A 569 6.05 2.94 2.15
C ALA A 569 7.43 2.87 2.84
N ALA A 570 7.60 3.47 4.02
CA ALA A 570 8.82 3.37 4.80
C ALA A 570 8.79 2.19 5.79
N GLY A 571 7.63 1.56 6.00
CA GLY A 571 7.45 0.41 6.89
C GLY A 571 8.07 -0.88 6.37
N ALA A 572 8.38 -1.81 7.27
CA ALA A 572 9.00 -3.09 6.92
C ALA A 572 8.05 -4.02 6.14
N GLY A 573 6.74 -3.72 6.11
CA GLY A 573 5.76 -4.42 5.27
C GLY A 573 5.74 -3.95 3.81
N ALA A 574 6.42 -2.84 3.48
CA ALA A 574 6.53 -2.30 2.13
C ALA A 574 7.54 -3.08 1.27
N THR A 575 7.29 -4.37 1.12
CA THR A 575 8.15 -5.28 0.37
C THR A 575 8.05 -5.00 -1.14
N ASN A 576 9.20 -4.99 -1.82
CA ASN A 576 9.24 -4.72 -3.25
C ASN A 576 8.92 -6.02 -4.02
N ILE A 577 7.64 -6.25 -4.31
CA ILE A 577 7.12 -7.50 -4.90
C ILE A 577 6.42 -7.31 -6.26
N TYR A 578 6.46 -6.10 -6.81
CA TYR A 578 5.89 -5.78 -8.13
C TYR A 578 6.99 -5.31 -9.07
N TRP A 579 6.82 -5.54 -10.37
CA TRP A 579 7.73 -5.06 -11.40
C TRP A 579 7.27 -3.73 -11.97
N GLU A 580 8.21 -2.81 -12.17
CA GLU A 580 8.02 -1.53 -12.81
C GLU A 580 9.21 -1.22 -13.72
N GLN A 581 9.05 -0.33 -14.70
CA GLN A 581 10.14 0.13 -15.55
C GLN A 581 11.33 0.62 -14.70
N ASP A 582 12.53 0.16 -15.07
CA ASP A 582 13.76 0.77 -14.60
C ASP A 582 14.11 1.98 -15.48
N TYR A 583 14.07 3.18 -14.91
CA TYR A 583 14.38 4.44 -15.60
C TYR A 583 15.88 4.77 -15.63
N SER A 584 16.74 3.83 -15.21
CA SER A 584 18.19 3.99 -15.26
C SER A 584 18.72 4.23 -16.67
N TRP A 585 19.69 5.13 -16.80
CA TRP A 585 20.36 5.42 -18.08
C TRP A 585 21.50 4.43 -18.34
N VAL A 586 21.54 3.83 -19.53
CA VAL A 586 22.57 2.90 -19.97
C VAL A 586 23.13 3.38 -21.31
N ALA A 587 24.26 4.08 -21.28
CA ALA A 587 24.81 4.79 -22.45
C ALA A 587 25.05 3.91 -23.69
N LYS A 588 25.26 2.60 -23.50
CA LYS A 588 25.48 1.62 -24.58
C LYS A 588 24.19 1.05 -25.21
N ASN A 589 23.03 1.36 -24.65
CA ASN A 589 21.75 0.85 -25.13
C ASN A 589 21.09 1.88 -26.07
N PRO A 590 20.23 1.43 -27.01
CA PRO A 590 19.49 2.35 -27.88
C PRO A 590 18.68 3.37 -27.07
N GLU A 591 18.78 4.64 -27.45
CA GLU A 591 18.19 5.78 -26.72
C GLU A 591 18.62 5.88 -25.24
N GLY A 592 19.69 5.18 -24.84
CA GLY A 592 20.18 5.09 -23.47
C GLY A 592 19.21 4.46 -22.46
N LYS A 593 18.18 3.76 -22.91
CA LYS A 593 17.18 3.10 -22.05
C LYS A 593 17.77 1.87 -21.35
N SER A 594 17.24 1.51 -20.19
CA SER A 594 17.68 0.32 -19.44
C SER A 594 17.29 -1.01 -20.13
N TYR A 595 16.16 -1.03 -20.85
CA TYR A 595 15.49 -2.26 -21.32
C TYR A 595 15.25 -3.28 -20.21
N ALA A 596 14.99 -2.79 -18.99
CA ALA A 596 14.83 -3.61 -17.80
C ALA A 596 13.65 -3.13 -16.93
N CYS A 597 13.13 -4.04 -16.12
CA CYS A 597 12.28 -3.70 -14.99
C CYS A 597 13.03 -3.84 -13.66
N LYS A 598 12.48 -3.24 -12.60
CA LYS A 598 12.97 -3.33 -11.22
C LYS A 598 11.81 -3.61 -10.26
N LEU A 599 12.15 -4.08 -9.06
CA LEU A 599 11.17 -4.32 -8.01
C LEU A 599 10.71 -3.00 -7.35
N VAL A 600 9.41 -2.88 -7.07
CA VAL A 600 8.79 -1.75 -6.36
C VAL A 600 7.75 -2.23 -5.34
N GLY A 601 7.50 -1.39 -4.33
CA GLY A 601 6.61 -1.67 -3.20
C GLY A 601 5.17 -1.18 -3.37
N TYR A 602 4.77 -0.76 -4.57
CA TYR A 602 3.40 -0.41 -4.91
C TYR A 602 2.88 -1.32 -6.02
N GLN A 603 1.57 -1.51 -6.07
CA GLN A 603 0.93 -2.46 -6.98
C GLN A 603 1.08 -2.00 -8.44
N THR A 604 1.45 -2.94 -9.31
CA THR A 604 1.51 -2.77 -10.78
C THR A 604 0.84 -3.98 -11.44
N PRO A 605 0.69 -3.99 -12.79
CA PRO A 605 0.21 -5.18 -13.52
C PRO A 605 1.08 -6.43 -13.38
N PHE A 606 2.33 -6.30 -12.92
CA PHE A 606 3.34 -7.35 -12.99
C PHE A 606 3.84 -7.72 -11.61
N SER A 607 3.74 -9.00 -11.25
CA SER A 607 4.13 -9.47 -9.91
C SER A 607 5.41 -10.29 -9.94
N ALA A 608 6.28 -10.08 -8.95
CA ALA A 608 7.45 -10.92 -8.72
C ALA A 608 7.09 -12.36 -8.28
N PHE A 609 5.84 -12.59 -7.92
CA PHE A 609 5.32 -13.92 -7.57
C PHE A 609 5.01 -14.79 -8.79
N LYS A 610 4.93 -14.19 -9.98
CA LYS A 610 4.60 -14.88 -11.22
C LYS A 610 5.84 -15.00 -12.09
N THR A 611 6.27 -16.24 -12.30
CA THR A 611 7.38 -16.54 -13.20
C THR A 611 7.08 -16.01 -14.60
N GLY A 612 8.02 -15.26 -15.17
CA GLY A 612 7.91 -14.67 -16.50
C GLY A 612 7.22 -13.30 -16.53
N ASP A 613 6.67 -12.81 -15.41
CA ASP A 613 6.12 -11.45 -15.36
C ASP A 613 7.20 -10.38 -15.47
N TYR A 614 8.45 -10.70 -15.13
CA TYR A 614 9.57 -9.80 -15.45
C TYR A 614 9.65 -9.57 -16.97
N THR A 615 9.59 -10.64 -17.76
CA THR A 615 9.58 -10.56 -19.23
C THR A 615 8.35 -9.80 -19.74
N ASN A 616 7.17 -10.02 -19.13
CA ASN A 616 5.96 -9.29 -19.50
C ASN A 616 6.07 -7.79 -19.20
N CYS A 617 6.67 -7.43 -18.06
CA CYS A 617 6.97 -6.05 -17.70
C CYS A 617 7.90 -5.40 -18.72
N VAL A 618 9.01 -6.07 -19.08
CA VAL A 618 9.95 -5.56 -20.07
C VAL A 618 9.26 -5.35 -21.43
N LYS A 619 8.47 -6.33 -21.90
CA LYS A 619 7.71 -6.19 -23.16
C LYS A 619 6.67 -5.06 -23.12
N HIS A 620 6.09 -4.80 -21.96
CA HIS A 620 5.09 -3.74 -21.80
C HIS A 620 5.70 -2.34 -21.98
N PHE A 621 6.85 -2.09 -21.35
CA PHE A 621 7.51 -0.78 -21.42
C PHE A 621 8.41 -0.61 -22.64
N PHE A 622 8.90 -1.71 -23.22
CA PHE A 622 9.78 -1.73 -24.38
C PHE A 622 9.18 -2.64 -25.47
N PRO A 623 8.09 -2.22 -26.15
CA PRO A 623 7.39 -3.05 -27.13
C PRO A 623 8.24 -3.43 -28.34
N ASP A 624 9.25 -2.62 -28.65
CA ASP A 624 10.18 -2.83 -29.78
C ASP A 624 11.39 -3.73 -29.40
N ILE A 625 11.41 -4.30 -28.19
CA ILE A 625 12.49 -5.18 -27.75
C ILE A 625 12.52 -6.49 -28.56
N ILE A 626 13.71 -6.91 -28.99
CA ILE A 626 13.90 -8.19 -29.66
C ILE A 626 14.40 -9.23 -28.66
N ILE A 627 13.56 -10.25 -28.41
CA ILE A 627 13.90 -11.36 -27.52
C ILE A 627 14.15 -12.60 -28.36
N LYS A 628 15.41 -13.00 -28.46
CA LYS A 628 15.83 -14.26 -29.09
C LYS A 628 15.52 -15.44 -28.15
N LYS A 629 15.16 -16.57 -28.74
CA LYS A 629 14.88 -17.81 -28.02
C LYS A 629 16.13 -18.46 -27.46
#